data_AF-A0A063ZAK0-F1
#
_entry.id   AF-A0A063ZAK0-F1
#
_cell.length_a   1.000
_cell.length_b   1.000
_cell.length_c   1.000
_cell.angle_alpha   90.00
_cell.angle_beta   90.00
_cell.angle_gamma   90.00
#
_symmetry.space_group_name_H-M   'P 1'
#
loop_
_entity.id
_entity.type
_entity.pdbx_description
1 polymer ?
#
loop_
_entity_poly.entity_id
_entity_poly.type
_entity_poly.pdbx_seq_one_letter_code
_entity_poly.pdbx_strand_id
1 'polypeptide(L)'
;MTGSNPNYLVIFLVLFGAVVACGCMAAGGEDEPADRISGNGTITFVDLEGGFYGIVADDGERYLPADLPTECRQDGLRVAFAVEPASETATIQQWGTPVEVVEIAAGDTRRTVAANGTITFVDLEGGFYGIVTDDGRNFLPRNLPAEYRRDGLLVQFSADVQDDAAGIQMWGTPVEIRSIEVIEGVLLVSGNATVTYIDLEGGFYGLVADDGNYLPVNLNESWRVDGTNVTFVARIKENTMTIQQWGTPVEVIAIERAGNATYVAKTGTVTHIDLEGGFYGIVADDGERYLPLDLDEAYRVDGMRLTFVGEAARDTATIQQWGTPIEVIAVPWISAACGGNVGIANPAAVWCTEQGHTYEIRKNPDGSEYGVCIFANGTEMDAWDYYRQTH
;
A
#
# COMPACT_ATOMS: atom_id res chain seq x y z
N MET A 1 -45.51 -11.47 -79.58
CA MET A 1 -45.60 -12.78 -80.27
C MET A 1 -44.34 -13.56 -79.95
N THR A 2 -44.54 -14.67 -79.24
CA THR A 2 -43.79 -15.95 -79.29
C THR A 2 -42.25 -15.97 -79.32
N GLY A 3 -41.70 -16.72 -78.35
CA GLY A 3 -40.35 -17.29 -78.36
C GLY A 3 -40.02 -17.89 -77.00
N SER A 4 -40.82 -18.85 -76.52
CA SER A 4 -40.47 -20.28 -76.42
C SER A 4 -39.29 -20.62 -75.51
N ASN A 5 -39.62 -21.20 -74.36
CA ASN A 5 -38.74 -22.08 -73.59
C ASN A 5 -38.35 -23.33 -74.40
N PRO A 6 -37.25 -23.98 -74.01
CA PRO A 6 -37.31 -25.42 -73.85
C PRO A 6 -36.80 -25.91 -72.50
N ASN A 7 -37.23 -27.13 -72.20
CA ASN A 7 -37.22 -27.82 -70.92
C ASN A 7 -35.85 -28.25 -70.40
N TYR A 8 -35.74 -28.17 -69.06
CA TYR A 8 -35.17 -29.13 -68.11
C TYR A 8 -33.95 -29.97 -68.52
N LEU A 9 -32.84 -29.68 -67.86
CA LEU A 9 -31.78 -30.63 -67.55
C LEU A 9 -31.62 -30.70 -66.02
N VAL A 10 -31.69 -31.92 -65.50
CA VAL A 10 -31.25 -32.32 -64.16
C VAL A 10 -29.78 -31.92 -63.96
N ILE A 11 -29.39 -31.48 -62.74
CA ILE A 11 -28.11 -31.85 -62.09
C ILE A 11 -28.08 -31.36 -60.62
N PHE A 12 -27.45 -32.19 -59.81
CA PHE A 12 -27.35 -32.24 -58.36
C PHE A 12 -26.66 -31.04 -57.67
N LEU A 13 -27.17 -30.79 -56.46
CA LEU A 13 -26.57 -30.13 -55.29
C LEU A 13 -25.06 -30.37 -55.10
N VAL A 14 -24.33 -29.31 -54.73
CA VAL A 14 -23.67 -29.10 -53.41
C VAL A 14 -22.91 -27.77 -53.46
N LEU A 15 -23.15 -26.84 -52.51
CA LEU A 15 -22.15 -26.24 -51.59
C LEU A 15 -22.69 -25.03 -50.82
N PHE A 16 -22.34 -25.05 -49.53
CA PHE A 16 -22.20 -23.99 -48.52
C PHE A 16 -22.53 -22.52 -48.87
N GLY A 17 -23.28 -21.89 -47.97
CA GLY A 17 -23.33 -20.44 -47.81
C GLY A 17 -23.73 -20.07 -46.37
N ALA A 18 -22.85 -19.37 -45.67
CA ALA A 18 -23.05 -18.84 -44.32
C ALA A 18 -23.92 -17.58 -44.32
N VAL A 19 -24.79 -17.40 -43.31
CA VAL A 19 -25.28 -16.08 -42.85
C VAL A 19 -25.60 -16.08 -41.34
N VAL A 20 -24.75 -15.36 -40.60
CA VAL A 20 -24.98 -14.33 -39.57
C VAL A 20 -26.38 -14.20 -38.87
N ALA A 21 -26.30 -14.25 -37.53
CA ALA A 21 -27.00 -13.50 -36.47
C ALA A 21 -28.48 -13.75 -36.07
N CYS A 22 -28.62 -13.68 -34.74
CA CYS A 22 -29.80 -13.41 -33.90
C CYS A 22 -30.86 -14.51 -33.73
N GLY A 23 -30.76 -15.19 -32.59
CA GLY A 23 -31.86 -15.91 -31.97
C GLY A 23 -31.46 -16.33 -30.55
N CYS A 24 -32.00 -15.65 -29.54
CA CYS A 24 -31.81 -15.94 -28.13
C CYS A 24 -32.04 -17.42 -27.82
N MET A 25 -31.04 -18.10 -27.29
CA MET A 25 -31.24 -19.28 -26.45
C MET A 25 -30.36 -19.13 -25.22
N ALA A 26 -31.03 -18.77 -24.12
CA ALA A 26 -30.58 -19.12 -22.79
C ALA A 26 -30.41 -20.65 -22.76
N ALA A 27 -29.16 -21.11 -22.73
CA ALA A 27 -28.80 -22.44 -22.27
C ALA A 27 -28.00 -22.20 -20.99
N GLY A 28 -28.57 -22.69 -19.89
CA GLY A 28 -28.12 -22.42 -18.53
C GLY A 28 -26.64 -22.76 -18.34
N GLY A 29 -25.96 -21.86 -17.63
CA GLY A 29 -24.81 -22.25 -16.83
C GLY A 29 -25.32 -23.21 -15.77
N GLU A 30 -24.89 -24.46 -15.86
CA GLU A 30 -24.98 -25.42 -14.77
C GLU A 30 -23.65 -25.35 -14.01
N ASP A 31 -23.77 -24.83 -12.78
CA ASP A 31 -22.97 -25.06 -11.57
C ASP A 31 -21.48 -24.65 -11.55
N GLU A 32 -21.21 -23.37 -11.26
CA GLU A 32 -20.03 -23.02 -10.46
C GLU A 32 -20.42 -23.01 -8.97
N PRO A 33 -19.75 -23.78 -8.09
CA PRO A 33 -19.94 -23.62 -6.65
C PRO A 33 -19.18 -22.37 -6.19
N ALA A 34 -19.93 -21.33 -5.83
CA ALA A 34 -19.42 -20.01 -5.47
C ALA A 34 -18.74 -19.91 -4.09
N ASP A 35 -18.44 -21.02 -3.41
CA ASP A 35 -17.91 -21.03 -2.03
C ASP A 35 -16.57 -21.76 -1.87
N ARG A 36 -15.84 -22.01 -2.97
CA ARG A 36 -14.53 -22.68 -2.89
C ARG A 36 -13.46 -21.74 -2.31
N ILE A 37 -12.95 -22.08 -1.13
CA ILE A 37 -11.86 -21.37 -0.43
C ILE A 37 -10.54 -22.03 -0.82
N SER A 38 -9.52 -21.25 -1.17
CA SER A 38 -8.21 -21.79 -1.51
C SER A 38 -7.10 -20.93 -0.93
N GLY A 39 -6.00 -21.56 -0.54
CA GLY A 39 -4.87 -20.87 0.07
C GLY A 39 -3.71 -21.79 0.39
N ASN A 40 -2.71 -21.21 1.04
CA ASN A 40 -1.60 -21.94 1.64
C ASN A 40 -1.79 -22.00 3.15
N GLY A 41 -1.32 -23.07 3.77
CA GLY A 41 -1.43 -23.24 5.20
C GLY A 41 -0.49 -24.29 5.76
N THR A 42 -0.59 -24.47 7.08
CA THR A 42 0.18 -25.45 7.84
C THR A 42 -0.78 -26.42 8.52
N ILE A 43 -0.55 -27.71 8.30
CA ILE A 43 -1.24 -28.76 9.04
C ILE A 43 -0.79 -28.70 10.50
N THR A 44 -1.75 -28.55 11.41
CA THR A 44 -1.51 -28.45 12.85
C THR A 44 -2.24 -29.56 13.58
N PHE A 45 -1.55 -30.29 14.44
CA PHE A 45 -2.16 -31.22 15.38
C PHE A 45 -2.69 -30.47 16.60
N VAL A 46 -3.98 -30.66 16.91
CA VAL A 46 -4.67 -30.02 18.03
C VAL A 46 -5.06 -31.09 19.04
N ASP A 47 -4.49 -31.01 20.24
CA ASP A 47 -4.75 -31.94 21.34
C ASP A 47 -6.00 -31.55 22.14
N LEU A 48 -7.14 -31.51 21.46
CA LEU A 48 -8.47 -31.36 22.06
C LEU A 48 -9.34 -32.57 21.68
N GLU A 49 -10.12 -33.06 22.65
CA GLU A 49 -11.13 -34.12 22.44
C GLU A 49 -10.63 -35.40 21.76
N GLY A 50 -9.39 -35.80 22.04
CA GLY A 50 -8.79 -37.02 21.49
C GLY A 50 -7.83 -36.79 20.31
N GLY A 51 -7.59 -35.53 19.94
CA GLY A 51 -6.55 -35.15 18.97
C GLY A 51 -7.07 -35.16 17.53
N PHE A 52 -6.90 -34.04 16.82
CA PHE A 52 -7.25 -33.93 15.41
C PHE A 52 -6.24 -33.07 14.64
N TYR A 53 -6.27 -33.15 13.30
CA TYR A 53 -5.47 -32.31 12.43
C TYR A 53 -6.34 -31.24 11.78
N GLY A 54 -5.89 -29.99 11.89
CA GLY A 54 -6.51 -28.82 11.26
C GLY A 54 -5.57 -28.14 10.28
N ILE A 55 -6.12 -27.29 9.41
CA ILE A 55 -5.34 -26.42 8.53
C ILE A 55 -5.35 -25.02 9.14
N VAL A 56 -4.18 -24.46 9.43
CA VAL A 56 -4.02 -23.04 9.76
C VAL A 56 -3.53 -22.34 8.51
N ALA A 57 -4.39 -21.55 7.88
CA ALA A 57 -4.04 -20.80 6.69
C ALA A 57 -3.08 -19.65 6.99
N ASP A 58 -2.34 -19.21 5.97
CA ASP A 58 -1.33 -18.15 6.10
C ASP A 58 -1.94 -16.77 6.46
N ASP A 59 -3.23 -16.57 6.20
CA ASP A 59 -4.02 -15.40 6.63
C ASP A 59 -4.49 -15.50 8.09
N GLY A 60 -4.24 -16.62 8.77
CA GLY A 60 -4.61 -16.89 10.15
C GLY A 60 -5.97 -17.57 10.33
N GLU A 61 -6.73 -17.79 9.26
CA GLU A 61 -7.97 -18.57 9.34
C GLU A 61 -7.68 -20.04 9.67
N ARG A 62 -8.66 -20.69 10.30
CA ARG A 62 -8.55 -22.09 10.74
C ARG A 62 -9.64 -22.89 10.08
N TYR A 63 -9.26 -23.98 9.44
CA TYR A 63 -10.19 -24.90 8.80
C TYR A 63 -10.06 -26.28 9.42
N LEU A 64 -11.21 -26.90 9.68
CA LEU A 64 -11.34 -28.23 10.22
C LEU A 64 -11.78 -29.18 9.08
N PRO A 65 -10.83 -29.83 8.40
CA PRO A 65 -11.14 -30.74 7.31
C PRO A 65 -11.84 -31.99 7.84
N ALA A 66 -13.01 -32.34 7.27
CA ALA A 66 -13.72 -33.56 7.60
C ALA A 66 -12.92 -34.83 7.23
N ASP A 67 -12.15 -34.77 6.13
CA ASP A 67 -11.23 -35.82 5.72
C ASP A 67 -9.91 -35.24 5.21
N LEU A 68 -8.91 -35.16 6.10
CA LEU A 68 -7.55 -34.82 5.73
C LEU A 68 -6.82 -36.08 5.20
N PRO A 69 -6.27 -36.07 3.97
CA PRO A 69 -5.51 -37.21 3.44
C PRO A 69 -4.41 -37.66 4.38
N THR A 70 -4.26 -38.99 4.54
CA THR A 70 -3.33 -39.56 5.52
C THR A 70 -1.86 -39.15 5.32
N GLU A 71 -1.44 -38.96 4.07
CA GLU A 71 -0.14 -38.41 3.70
C GLU A 71 0.10 -36.98 4.22
N CYS A 72 -0.97 -36.20 4.39
CA CYS A 72 -0.93 -34.84 4.90
C CYS A 72 -1.07 -34.76 6.43
N ARG A 73 -1.33 -35.86 7.15
CA ARG A 73 -1.48 -35.89 8.62
C ARG A 73 -0.13 -35.86 9.33
N GLN A 74 0.61 -34.78 9.13
CA GLN A 74 1.90 -34.52 9.74
C GLN A 74 1.86 -33.12 10.34
N ASP A 75 2.06 -33.03 11.65
CA ASP A 75 2.10 -31.75 12.34
C ASP A 75 3.25 -30.88 11.78
N GLY A 76 2.95 -29.63 11.44
CA GLY A 76 3.88 -28.71 10.79
C GLY A 76 4.01 -28.87 9.28
N LEU A 77 3.27 -29.76 8.62
CA LEU A 77 3.35 -29.93 7.16
C LEU A 77 2.74 -28.73 6.43
N ARG A 78 3.51 -28.15 5.51
CA ARG A 78 3.04 -27.07 4.62
C ARG A 78 2.25 -27.64 3.44
N VAL A 79 1.08 -27.05 3.20
CA VAL A 79 0.14 -27.49 2.18
C VAL A 79 -0.40 -26.30 1.40
N ALA A 80 -0.59 -26.49 0.10
CA ALA A 80 -1.56 -25.70 -0.67
C ALA A 80 -2.89 -26.47 -0.65
N PHE A 81 -4.00 -25.77 -0.43
CA PHE A 81 -5.31 -26.39 -0.30
C PHE A 81 -6.39 -25.61 -1.07
N ALA A 82 -7.42 -26.34 -1.51
CA ALA A 82 -8.72 -25.84 -1.91
C ALA A 82 -9.78 -26.64 -1.15
N VAL A 83 -10.69 -25.95 -0.48
CA VAL A 83 -11.67 -26.52 0.44
C VAL A 83 -13.04 -25.87 0.22
N GLU A 84 -14.10 -26.58 0.56
CA GLU A 84 -15.48 -26.07 0.52
C GLU A 84 -16.07 -26.09 1.93
N PRO A 85 -16.80 -25.03 2.36
CA PRO A 85 -17.50 -25.02 3.64
C PRO A 85 -18.46 -26.20 3.76
N ALA A 86 -18.34 -26.97 4.84
CA ALA A 86 -19.27 -28.08 5.08
C ALA A 86 -20.60 -27.55 5.60
N SER A 87 -21.66 -27.65 4.80
CA SER A 87 -23.00 -27.22 5.21
C SER A 87 -23.55 -28.12 6.33
N GLU A 88 -23.77 -27.54 7.51
CA GLU A 88 -24.42 -28.14 8.69
C GLU A 88 -23.72 -29.33 9.35
N THR A 89 -22.41 -29.21 9.63
CA THR A 89 -21.74 -30.15 10.54
C THR A 89 -21.60 -29.53 11.93
N ALA A 90 -22.38 -30.00 12.90
CA ALA A 90 -22.10 -29.73 14.30
C ALA A 90 -20.84 -30.51 14.69
N THR A 91 -19.70 -29.83 14.78
CA THR A 91 -18.45 -30.44 15.22
C THR A 91 -18.35 -30.37 16.74
N ILE A 92 -17.83 -31.43 17.34
CA ILE A 92 -17.56 -31.45 18.79
C ILE A 92 -16.35 -30.53 19.07
N GLN A 93 -15.45 -30.41 18.08
CA GLN A 93 -14.11 -29.85 18.21
C GLN A 93 -14.03 -28.32 18.41
N GLN A 94 -15.12 -27.56 18.30
CA GLN A 94 -15.18 -26.08 18.50
C GLN A 94 -13.95 -25.29 17.99
N TRP A 95 -13.33 -25.73 16.90
CA TRP A 95 -12.06 -25.20 16.39
C TRP A 95 -12.12 -25.17 14.86
N GLY A 96 -11.99 -23.96 14.30
CA GLY A 96 -11.99 -23.72 12.86
C GLY A 96 -13.34 -23.91 12.18
N THR A 97 -13.43 -23.44 10.94
CA THR A 97 -14.57 -23.63 10.05
C THR A 97 -14.54 -25.06 9.51
N PRO A 98 -15.60 -25.88 9.69
CA PRO A 98 -15.68 -27.21 9.10
C PRO A 98 -15.66 -27.13 7.57
N VAL A 99 -14.77 -27.90 6.94
CA VAL A 99 -14.61 -27.89 5.48
C VAL A 99 -14.44 -29.30 4.92
N GLU A 100 -14.78 -29.46 3.64
CA GLU A 100 -14.41 -30.61 2.83
C GLU A 100 -13.20 -30.27 1.97
N VAL A 101 -12.22 -31.18 1.92
CA VAL A 101 -11.00 -30.98 1.11
C VAL A 101 -11.31 -31.33 -0.34
N VAL A 102 -11.24 -30.33 -1.21
CA VAL A 102 -11.38 -30.50 -2.67
C VAL A 102 -10.04 -30.87 -3.27
N GLU A 103 -8.99 -30.10 -2.95
CA GLU A 103 -7.62 -30.37 -3.34
C GLU A 103 -6.68 -30.06 -2.18
N ILE A 104 -5.66 -30.90 -1.97
CA ILE A 104 -4.58 -30.60 -1.04
C ILE A 104 -3.31 -31.28 -1.52
N ALA A 105 -2.20 -30.55 -1.52
CA ALA A 105 -0.91 -31.06 -1.93
C ALA A 105 0.16 -30.68 -0.91
N ALA A 106 0.95 -31.66 -0.50
CA ALA A 106 2.20 -31.42 0.22
C ALA A 106 3.17 -30.74 -0.74
N GLY A 107 3.58 -29.51 -0.39
CA GLY A 107 4.52 -28.74 -1.20
C GLY A 107 3.95 -27.44 -1.72
N ASP A 108 3.92 -26.44 -0.84
CA ASP A 108 4.49 -25.14 -1.20
C ASP A 108 5.68 -24.91 -0.26
N THR A 109 6.88 -25.30 -0.70
CA THR A 109 8.13 -25.00 0.01
C THR A 109 8.65 -23.61 -0.31
N ARG A 110 7.96 -22.82 -1.15
CA ARG A 110 8.37 -21.44 -1.39
C ARG A 110 8.15 -20.64 -0.12
N ARG A 111 9.25 -20.26 0.52
CA ARG A 111 9.23 -19.20 1.52
C ARG A 111 8.94 -17.92 0.75
N THR A 112 7.71 -17.42 0.81
CA THR A 112 7.37 -16.13 0.24
C THR A 112 7.70 -15.03 1.23
N VAL A 113 8.10 -13.88 0.73
CA VAL A 113 8.21 -12.65 1.50
C VAL A 113 7.34 -11.60 0.83
N ALA A 114 6.49 -10.95 1.61
CA ALA A 114 5.80 -9.72 1.22
C ALA A 114 6.20 -8.65 2.23
N ALA A 115 6.79 -7.56 1.74
CA ALA A 115 7.30 -6.50 2.59
C ALA A 115 7.42 -5.19 1.82
N ASN A 116 7.54 -4.11 2.58
CA ASN A 116 8.00 -2.83 2.06
C ASN A 116 9.52 -2.77 2.21
N GLY A 117 10.19 -2.15 1.25
CA GLY A 117 11.63 -1.93 1.34
C GLY A 117 12.12 -0.83 0.41
N THR A 118 13.37 -0.46 0.62
CA THR A 118 14.08 0.54 -0.18
C THR A 118 15.02 -0.16 -1.14
N ILE A 119 14.91 0.17 -2.43
CA ILE A 119 15.92 -0.21 -3.42
C ILE A 119 17.22 0.49 -3.06
N THR A 120 18.27 -0.29 -2.80
CA THR A 120 19.59 0.22 -2.39
C THR A 120 20.65 -0.25 -3.38
N PHE A 121 21.47 0.68 -3.88
CA PHE A 121 22.66 0.35 -4.65
C PHE A 121 23.80 -0.07 -3.70
N VAL A 122 24.32 -1.28 -3.91
CA VAL A 122 25.40 -1.86 -3.11
C VAL A 122 26.66 -1.92 -3.96
N ASP A 123 27.68 -1.15 -3.59
CA ASP A 123 28.99 -1.12 -4.26
C ASP A 123 29.90 -2.28 -3.81
N LEU A 124 29.44 -3.51 -4.05
CA LEU A 124 30.23 -4.73 -3.87
C LEU A 124 30.29 -5.49 -5.20
N GLU A 125 31.47 -6.03 -5.53
CA GLU A 125 31.68 -6.93 -6.69
C GLU A 125 31.20 -6.38 -8.04
N GLY A 126 31.32 -5.07 -8.27
CA GLY A 126 30.91 -4.42 -9.51
C GLY A 126 29.56 -3.73 -9.47
N GLY A 127 28.92 -3.69 -8.30
CA GLY A 127 27.70 -2.91 -8.06
C GLY A 127 26.43 -3.69 -8.40
N PHE A 128 25.50 -3.76 -7.46
CA PHE A 128 24.17 -4.35 -7.70
C PHE A 128 23.09 -3.62 -6.91
N TYR A 129 21.82 -3.85 -7.27
CA TYR A 129 20.68 -3.32 -6.55
C TYR A 129 20.06 -4.41 -5.67
N GLY A 130 19.90 -4.10 -4.38
CA GLY A 130 19.23 -4.91 -3.39
C GLY A 130 17.97 -4.25 -2.85
N ILE A 131 17.15 -4.99 -2.11
CA ILE A 131 16.01 -4.45 -1.37
C ILE A 131 16.32 -4.57 0.11
N VAL A 132 16.33 -3.43 0.82
CA VAL A 132 16.49 -3.39 2.28
C VAL A 132 15.13 -3.11 2.88
N THR A 133 14.58 -4.03 3.65
CA THR A 133 13.29 -3.85 4.33
C THR A 133 13.46 -3.02 5.61
N ASP A 134 12.36 -2.41 6.06
CA ASP A 134 12.35 -1.53 7.24
C ASP A 134 12.82 -2.25 8.53
N ASP A 135 12.65 -3.57 8.60
CA ASP A 135 13.13 -4.42 9.71
C ASP A 135 14.60 -4.84 9.57
N GLY A 136 15.33 -4.27 8.61
CA GLY A 136 16.77 -4.47 8.42
C GLY A 136 17.13 -5.78 7.72
N ARG A 137 16.16 -6.52 7.15
CA ARG A 137 16.48 -7.67 6.28
C ARG A 137 16.91 -7.17 4.89
N ASN A 138 17.84 -7.91 4.30
CA ASN A 138 18.36 -7.62 2.98
C ASN A 138 17.91 -8.71 2.01
N PHE A 139 17.41 -8.33 0.85
CA PHE A 139 16.99 -9.24 -0.21
C PHE A 139 17.71 -8.92 -1.51
N LEU A 140 18.18 -9.97 -2.19
CA LEU A 140 18.91 -9.87 -3.46
C LEU A 140 18.00 -10.35 -4.60
N PRO A 141 17.30 -9.43 -5.29
CA PRO A 141 16.39 -9.80 -6.37
C PRO A 141 17.15 -10.21 -7.63
N ARG A 142 16.90 -11.44 -8.12
CA ARG A 142 17.51 -11.96 -9.36
C ARG A 142 16.87 -11.38 -10.64
N ASN A 143 15.65 -10.85 -10.53
CA ASN A 143 14.82 -10.37 -11.64
C ASN A 143 14.32 -8.93 -11.43
N LEU A 144 15.07 -8.06 -10.73
CA LEU A 144 14.68 -6.66 -10.53
C LEU A 144 14.49 -5.94 -11.88
N PRO A 145 13.27 -5.45 -12.20
CA PRO A 145 13.03 -4.75 -13.46
C PRO A 145 13.85 -3.46 -13.54
N ALA A 146 14.19 -3.05 -14.76
CA ALA A 146 15.16 -1.97 -14.99
C ALA A 146 14.66 -0.60 -14.49
N GLU A 147 13.35 -0.37 -14.58
CA GLU A 147 12.68 0.83 -14.09
C GLU A 147 12.77 1.02 -12.57
N TYR A 148 12.95 -0.07 -11.81
CA TYR A 148 13.14 -0.04 -10.36
C TYR A 148 14.61 0.06 -9.94
N ARG A 149 15.57 0.08 -10.88
CA ARG A 149 17.02 0.20 -10.58
C ARG A 149 17.42 1.64 -10.29
N ARG A 150 16.81 2.20 -9.26
CA ARG A 150 17.05 3.56 -8.77
C ARG A 150 17.28 3.49 -7.27
N ASP A 151 18.45 3.93 -6.85
CA ASP A 151 18.80 3.99 -5.43
C ASP A 151 17.82 4.90 -4.69
N GLY A 152 17.36 4.46 -3.52
CA GLY A 152 16.37 5.15 -2.69
C GLY A 152 14.90 4.96 -3.08
N LEU A 153 14.59 4.13 -4.08
CA LEU A 153 13.19 3.90 -4.49
C LEU A 153 12.45 3.05 -3.45
N LEU A 154 11.35 3.57 -2.91
CA LEU A 154 10.49 2.83 -1.98
C LEU A 154 9.53 1.92 -2.73
N VAL A 155 9.49 0.66 -2.33
CA VAL A 155 8.71 -0.36 -3.03
C VAL A 155 7.97 -1.27 -2.05
N GLN A 156 6.77 -1.68 -2.44
CA GLN A 156 6.08 -2.83 -1.88
C GLN A 156 6.37 -3.97 -2.82
N PHE A 157 6.85 -5.09 -2.29
CA PHE A 157 7.14 -6.24 -3.13
C PHE A 157 6.64 -7.53 -2.49
N SER A 158 6.29 -8.48 -3.34
CA SER A 158 6.18 -9.88 -2.99
C SER A 158 7.21 -10.67 -3.78
N ALA A 159 7.88 -11.61 -3.15
CA ALA A 159 8.92 -12.40 -3.79
C ALA A 159 9.01 -13.82 -3.23
N ASP A 160 9.50 -14.72 -4.08
CA ASP A 160 9.88 -16.07 -3.70
C ASP A 160 11.32 -16.08 -3.20
N VAL A 161 11.52 -16.48 -1.94
CA VAL A 161 12.85 -16.78 -1.42
C VAL A 161 13.37 -18.01 -2.14
N GLN A 162 14.54 -17.86 -2.73
CA GLN A 162 15.20 -18.91 -3.46
C GLN A 162 16.13 -19.66 -2.51
N ASP A 163 15.90 -20.97 -2.36
CA ASP A 163 16.82 -21.86 -1.69
C ASP A 163 17.99 -22.13 -2.64
N ASP A 164 19.04 -21.32 -2.55
CA ASP A 164 20.29 -21.64 -3.21
C ASP A 164 21.51 -21.21 -2.41
N ALA A 165 22.49 -22.12 -2.44
CA ALA A 165 23.76 -22.05 -1.74
C ALA A 165 24.54 -20.78 -2.10
N ALA A 166 25.12 -20.15 -1.07
CA ALA A 166 26.13 -19.08 -1.12
C ALA A 166 26.39 -18.52 -2.54
N GLY A 167 25.56 -17.54 -2.93
CA GLY A 167 25.86 -16.71 -4.10
C GLY A 167 27.20 -16.00 -3.94
N ILE A 168 27.76 -15.54 -5.06
CA ILE A 168 29.04 -14.81 -5.08
C ILE A 168 28.94 -13.56 -4.18
N GLN A 169 27.78 -12.90 -4.24
CA GLN A 169 27.42 -11.79 -3.37
C GLN A 169 27.03 -12.34 -1.99
N MET A 170 27.92 -12.20 -1.00
CA MET A 170 27.65 -12.50 0.41
C MET A 170 26.72 -11.46 1.06
N TRP A 171 25.67 -11.03 0.36
CA TRP A 171 24.76 -9.97 0.79
C TRP A 171 23.32 -10.30 0.42
N GLY A 172 22.46 -10.31 1.43
CA GLY A 172 21.01 -10.50 1.29
C GLY A 172 20.57 -11.94 0.98
N THR A 173 19.28 -12.18 1.23
CA THR A 173 18.60 -13.42 0.88
C THR A 173 18.22 -13.37 -0.61
N PRO A 174 18.64 -14.32 -1.46
CA PRO A 174 18.26 -14.34 -2.86
C PRO A 174 16.74 -14.50 -3.04
N VAL A 175 16.13 -13.65 -3.87
CA VAL A 175 14.70 -13.69 -4.14
C VAL A 175 14.39 -13.54 -5.63
N GLU A 176 13.23 -14.04 -6.03
CA GLU A 176 12.61 -13.74 -7.33
C GLU A 176 11.32 -12.96 -7.09
N ILE A 177 11.28 -11.72 -7.58
CA ILE A 177 10.15 -10.81 -7.44
C ILE A 177 8.96 -11.35 -8.21
N ARG A 178 7.82 -11.47 -7.53
CA ARG A 178 6.51 -11.78 -8.11
C ARG A 178 5.75 -10.51 -8.46
N SER A 179 5.64 -9.59 -7.50
CA SER A 179 5.09 -8.26 -7.68
C SER A 179 6.02 -7.24 -7.05
N ILE A 180 6.17 -6.10 -7.70
CA ILE A 180 6.87 -4.95 -7.15
C ILE A 180 6.14 -3.71 -7.66
N GLU A 181 5.81 -2.85 -6.71
CA GLU A 181 5.14 -1.59 -6.97
C GLU A 181 5.89 -0.51 -6.22
N VAL A 182 6.04 0.65 -6.85
CA VAL A 182 6.54 1.82 -6.13
C VAL A 182 5.47 2.15 -5.09
N ILE A 183 5.84 2.03 -3.80
CA ILE A 183 5.10 2.77 -2.79
C ILE A 183 5.54 4.19 -3.08
N GLU A 184 4.62 5.07 -3.48
CA GLU A 184 4.93 6.47 -3.72
C GLU A 184 5.54 7.08 -2.45
N GLY A 185 6.84 6.91 -2.28
CA GLY A 185 7.68 7.79 -1.51
C GLY A 185 7.54 9.14 -2.18
N VAL A 186 7.16 10.14 -1.40
CA VAL A 186 6.96 11.46 -1.98
C VAL A 186 8.32 11.97 -2.44
N LEU A 187 8.53 12.05 -3.76
CA LEU A 187 9.70 12.68 -4.33
C LEU A 187 9.57 14.18 -4.09
N LEU A 188 10.24 14.65 -3.04
CA LEU A 188 10.28 16.05 -2.67
C LEU A 188 11.43 16.74 -3.40
N VAL A 189 11.13 17.92 -3.91
CA VAL A 189 12.13 18.89 -4.32
C VAL A 189 12.04 20.10 -3.41
N SER A 190 13.19 20.67 -3.04
CA SER A 190 13.24 21.90 -2.26
C SER A 190 14.44 22.73 -2.67
N GLY A 191 14.33 24.04 -2.52
CA GLY A 191 15.40 24.95 -2.88
C GLY A 191 14.94 26.39 -2.98
N ASN A 192 15.83 27.22 -3.51
CA ASN A 192 15.51 28.59 -3.87
C ASN A 192 15.12 28.67 -5.34
N ALA A 193 14.09 29.44 -5.65
CA ALA A 193 13.64 29.68 -7.01
C ALA A 193 13.21 31.12 -7.20
N THR A 194 13.15 31.55 -8.46
CA THR A 194 12.44 32.76 -8.87
C THR A 194 11.09 32.35 -9.45
N VAL A 195 10.01 32.96 -8.96
CA VAL A 195 8.71 32.86 -9.62
C VAL A 195 8.77 33.67 -10.91
N THR A 196 8.55 33.01 -12.05
CA THR A 196 8.68 33.63 -13.37
C THR A 196 7.43 33.43 -14.20
N TYR A 197 6.93 34.50 -14.82
CA TYR A 197 5.88 34.40 -15.83
C TYR A 197 6.46 33.88 -17.15
N ILE A 198 5.88 32.80 -17.66
CA ILE A 198 6.28 32.12 -18.88
C ILE A 198 5.20 32.33 -19.95
N ASP A 199 5.56 33.04 -21.00
CA ASP A 199 4.69 33.36 -22.15
C ASP A 199 4.74 32.25 -23.21
N LEU A 200 4.30 31.04 -22.82
CA LEU A 200 3.97 29.93 -23.72
C LEU A 200 2.44 29.81 -23.81
N GLU A 201 1.92 28.83 -24.56
CA GLU A 201 0.47 28.67 -24.79
C GLU A 201 -0.37 28.87 -23.51
N GLY A 202 -1.09 30.00 -23.45
CA GLY A 202 -1.98 30.37 -22.35
C GLY A 202 -1.35 31.18 -21.21
N GLY A 203 -0.02 31.28 -21.14
CA GLY A 203 0.72 32.01 -20.11
C GLY A 203 0.60 31.38 -18.72
N PHE A 204 1.71 31.13 -18.04
CA PHE A 204 1.68 30.54 -16.69
C PHE A 204 2.84 31.01 -15.82
N TYR A 205 2.76 30.76 -14.52
CA TYR A 205 3.86 31.02 -13.58
C TYR A 205 4.61 29.73 -13.28
N GLY A 206 5.93 29.75 -13.47
CA GLY A 206 6.85 28.66 -13.14
C GLY A 206 7.77 29.03 -12.00
N LEU A 207 8.40 28.02 -11.39
CA LEU A 207 9.51 28.19 -10.46
C LEU A 207 10.80 27.88 -11.21
N VAL A 208 11.65 28.89 -11.40
CA VAL A 208 12.95 28.75 -12.04
C VAL A 208 14.01 28.66 -10.94
N ALA A 209 14.59 27.48 -10.78
CA ALA A 209 15.66 27.21 -9.82
C ALA A 209 16.96 26.85 -10.53
N ASP A 210 18.06 26.82 -9.80
CA ASP A 210 19.38 26.50 -10.36
C ASP A 210 19.49 25.03 -10.82
N ASP A 211 18.74 24.13 -10.18
CA ASP A 211 18.71 22.69 -10.45
C ASP A 211 17.64 22.29 -11.48
N GLY A 212 16.73 23.19 -11.83
CA GLY A 212 15.70 22.93 -12.82
C GLY A 212 14.56 23.92 -12.83
N ASN A 213 13.66 23.70 -13.78
CA ASN A 213 12.40 24.42 -13.88
C ASN A 213 11.28 23.55 -13.35
N TYR A 214 10.42 24.09 -12.48
CA TYR A 214 9.28 23.39 -11.93
C TYR A 214 7.98 24.09 -12.31
N LEU A 215 7.00 23.30 -12.72
CA LEU A 215 5.67 23.76 -13.09
C LEU A 215 4.71 23.48 -11.93
N PRO A 216 4.40 24.49 -11.09
CA PRO A 216 3.55 24.28 -9.93
C PRO A 216 2.08 24.20 -10.33
N VAL A 217 1.43 23.06 -10.10
CA VAL A 217 0.02 22.83 -10.46
C VAL A 217 -0.97 23.48 -9.49
N ASN A 218 -0.50 23.88 -8.30
CA ASN A 218 -1.32 24.45 -7.22
C ASN A 218 -0.77 25.80 -6.69
N LEU A 219 0.01 26.55 -7.49
CA LEU A 219 0.58 27.83 -7.03
C LEU A 219 -0.53 28.85 -6.73
N ASN A 220 -0.61 29.29 -5.47
CA ASN A 220 -1.58 30.28 -5.01
C ASN A 220 -1.38 31.62 -5.76
N GLU A 221 -2.48 32.31 -6.04
CA GLU A 221 -2.49 33.60 -6.75
C GLU A 221 -1.64 34.69 -6.06
N SER A 222 -1.54 34.68 -4.73
CA SER A 222 -0.71 35.63 -3.99
C SER A 222 0.79 35.53 -4.33
N TRP A 223 1.24 34.36 -4.77
CA TRP A 223 2.63 34.10 -5.16
C TRP A 223 2.88 34.30 -6.65
N ARG A 224 1.85 34.56 -7.46
CA ARG A 224 1.96 34.78 -8.92
C ARG A 224 2.42 36.21 -9.23
N VAL A 225 3.63 36.53 -8.78
CA VAL A 225 4.29 37.81 -8.98
C VAL A 225 5.65 37.56 -9.62
N ASP A 226 5.79 38.00 -10.86
CA ASP A 226 7.00 37.80 -11.66
C ASP A 226 8.24 38.42 -10.99
N GLY A 227 9.34 37.67 -10.96
CA GLY A 227 10.61 38.06 -10.34
C GLY A 227 10.68 37.86 -8.82
N THR A 228 9.70 37.19 -8.20
CA THR A 228 9.70 36.96 -6.75
C THR A 228 10.66 35.84 -6.38
N ASN A 229 11.65 36.14 -5.53
CA ASN A 229 12.56 35.12 -4.97
C ASN A 229 11.91 34.39 -3.82
N VAL A 230 11.88 33.06 -3.89
CA VAL A 230 11.22 32.18 -2.92
C VAL A 230 12.13 31.04 -2.50
N THR A 231 11.90 30.53 -1.29
CA THR A 231 12.33 29.19 -0.88
C THR A 231 11.09 28.30 -0.87
N PHE A 232 11.18 27.09 -1.40
CA PHE A 232 10.02 26.22 -1.52
C PHE A 232 10.34 24.76 -1.21
N VAL A 233 9.29 24.00 -0.91
CA VAL A 233 9.25 22.54 -0.90
C VAL A 233 8.04 22.10 -1.72
N ALA A 234 8.23 21.18 -2.64
CA ALA A 234 7.17 20.67 -3.48
C ALA A 234 7.30 19.16 -3.72
N ARG A 235 6.16 18.49 -3.88
CA ARG A 235 6.08 17.10 -4.33
C ARG A 235 6.11 17.06 -5.85
N ILE A 236 7.00 16.26 -6.44
CA ILE A 236 6.98 15.97 -7.86
C ILE A 236 5.74 15.13 -8.20
N LYS A 237 4.99 15.58 -9.21
CA LYS A 237 3.84 14.84 -9.76
C LYS A 237 4.32 14.02 -10.95
N GLU A 238 4.75 12.80 -10.67
CA GLU A 238 5.16 11.87 -11.72
C GLU A 238 4.00 11.57 -12.68
N ASN A 239 4.32 11.21 -13.93
CA ASN A 239 3.36 10.86 -14.98
C ASN A 239 2.29 11.93 -15.31
N THR A 240 2.49 13.17 -14.87
CA THR A 240 1.59 14.28 -15.20
C THR A 240 1.94 14.85 -16.56
N MET A 241 1.07 14.63 -17.53
CA MET A 241 1.18 15.26 -18.85
C MET A 241 0.67 16.69 -18.77
N THR A 242 1.54 17.67 -19.00
CA THR A 242 1.17 19.09 -19.01
C THR A 242 1.15 19.62 -20.44
N ILE A 243 0.15 20.45 -20.74
CA ILE A 243 0.04 21.09 -22.06
C ILE A 243 1.19 22.07 -22.30
N GLN A 244 1.80 22.58 -21.22
CA GLN A 244 2.88 23.56 -21.26
C GLN A 244 4.20 22.97 -21.77
N GLN A 245 4.39 21.64 -21.69
CA GLN A 245 5.66 20.96 -22.03
C GLN A 245 6.91 21.64 -21.45
N TRP A 246 6.77 22.26 -20.27
CA TRP A 246 7.80 23.06 -19.62
C TRP A 246 7.89 22.71 -18.15
N GLY A 247 9.11 22.48 -17.68
CA GLY A 247 9.42 22.17 -16.29
C GLY A 247 8.87 20.82 -15.81
N THR A 248 9.34 20.39 -14.65
CA THR A 248 8.82 19.21 -13.96
C THR A 248 7.54 19.59 -13.21
N PRO A 249 6.39 18.91 -13.42
CA PRO A 249 5.16 19.20 -12.69
C PRO A 249 5.31 18.94 -11.19
N VAL A 250 4.92 19.91 -10.38
CA VAL A 250 5.01 19.81 -8.91
C VAL A 250 3.76 20.32 -8.21
N GLU A 251 3.47 19.75 -7.04
CA GLU A 251 2.52 20.26 -6.06
C GLU A 251 3.31 20.93 -4.93
N VAL A 252 3.21 22.25 -4.84
CA VAL A 252 3.86 23.06 -3.79
C VAL A 252 3.25 22.71 -2.44
N ILE A 253 4.10 22.33 -1.49
CA ILE A 253 3.74 22.02 -0.10
C ILE A 253 3.98 23.23 0.79
N ALA A 254 5.16 23.85 0.65
CA ALA A 254 5.56 25.03 1.40
C ALA A 254 6.27 26.02 0.46
N ILE A 255 6.00 27.30 0.64
CA ILE A 255 6.62 28.38 -0.14
C ILE A 255 6.60 29.66 0.67
N GLU A 256 7.73 30.34 0.70
CA GLU A 256 7.89 31.63 1.39
C GLU A 256 8.97 32.46 0.68
N ARG A 257 9.04 33.76 0.95
CA ARG A 257 10.10 34.61 0.38
C ARG A 257 11.48 34.10 0.80
N ALA A 258 12.41 34.14 -0.14
CA ALA A 258 13.77 33.65 0.10
C ALA A 258 14.40 34.33 1.32
N GLY A 259 14.89 33.53 2.26
CA GLY A 259 15.53 33.99 3.50
C GLY A 259 14.59 34.19 4.70
N ASN A 260 13.27 34.14 4.51
CA ASN A 260 12.31 34.23 5.63
C ASN A 260 12.13 32.89 6.34
N ALA A 261 12.09 31.79 5.60
CA ALA A 261 11.90 30.44 6.14
C ALA A 261 13.13 29.57 5.89
N THR A 262 13.24 28.49 6.65
CA THR A 262 14.17 27.40 6.32
C THR A 262 13.46 26.10 6.52
N TYR A 263 13.10 25.52 5.37
CA TYR A 263 12.41 24.26 5.32
C TYR A 263 13.39 23.10 5.44
N VAL A 264 12.89 22.04 6.05
CA VAL A 264 13.51 20.73 6.15
C VAL A 264 12.54 19.76 5.51
N ALA A 265 13.01 18.99 4.56
CA ALA A 265 12.22 17.96 3.87
C ALA A 265 13.03 16.66 3.88
N LYS A 266 12.72 15.74 4.79
CA LYS A 266 13.54 14.53 5.02
C LYS A 266 12.68 13.32 5.36
N THR A 267 13.27 12.14 5.17
CA THR A 267 12.75 10.89 5.72
C THR A 267 13.48 10.56 7.00
N GLY A 268 12.75 10.03 7.98
CA GLY A 268 13.30 9.67 9.27
C GLY A 268 12.39 8.72 10.04
N THR A 269 12.87 8.37 11.23
CA THR A 269 12.17 7.52 12.19
C THR A 269 11.74 8.36 13.39
N VAL A 270 10.46 8.29 13.74
CA VAL A 270 9.92 8.83 14.98
C VAL A 270 10.43 7.97 16.14
N THR A 271 11.00 8.60 17.15
CA THR A 271 11.60 7.94 18.31
C THR A 271 11.05 8.55 19.58
N HIS A 272 10.64 7.73 20.53
CA HIS A 272 10.33 8.17 21.88
C HIS A 272 11.63 8.33 22.69
N ILE A 273 11.81 9.49 23.32
CA ILE A 273 12.99 9.83 24.11
C ILE A 273 12.57 10.06 25.57
N ASP A 274 13.06 9.20 26.46
CA ASP A 274 12.81 9.25 27.90
C ASP A 274 13.66 10.32 28.64
N LEU A 275 13.53 11.59 28.24
CA LEU A 275 14.13 12.74 28.94
C LEU A 275 13.02 13.69 29.40
N GLU A 276 13.12 14.19 30.64
CA GLU A 276 12.25 15.24 31.20
C GLU A 276 10.73 14.97 31.13
N GLY A 277 10.32 13.70 31.14
CA GLY A 277 8.90 13.31 31.06
C GLY A 277 8.50 12.63 29.75
N GLY A 278 9.43 12.43 28.82
CA GLY A 278 9.19 11.74 27.55
C GLY A 278 8.77 12.71 26.46
N PHE A 279 9.40 12.60 25.28
CA PHE A 279 8.96 13.33 24.08
C PHE A 279 9.24 12.51 22.83
N TYR A 280 8.55 12.84 21.73
CA TYR A 280 8.80 12.24 20.43
C TYR A 280 9.69 13.16 19.59
N GLY A 281 10.78 12.61 19.07
CA GLY A 281 11.68 13.27 18.13
C GLY A 281 11.75 12.52 16.82
N ILE A 282 12.22 13.16 15.76
CA ILE A 282 12.46 12.51 14.46
C ILE A 282 13.96 12.42 14.25
N VAL A 283 14.48 11.20 14.07
CA VAL A 283 15.85 10.94 13.63
C VAL A 283 15.82 10.73 12.12
N ALA A 284 16.31 11.71 11.37
CA ALA A 284 16.40 11.62 9.91
C ALA A 284 17.39 10.53 9.48
N ASP A 285 17.22 9.99 8.28
CA ASP A 285 18.04 8.89 7.76
C ASP A 285 19.53 9.29 7.59
N ASP A 286 19.84 10.59 7.51
CA ASP A 286 21.20 11.13 7.52
C ASP A 286 21.79 11.31 8.93
N GLY A 287 21.03 10.96 9.97
CA GLY A 287 21.42 11.03 11.37
C GLY A 287 21.15 12.37 12.05
N GLU A 288 20.66 13.38 11.32
CA GLU A 288 20.21 14.62 11.94
C GLU A 288 18.97 14.40 12.80
N ARG A 289 18.82 15.23 13.84
CA ARG A 289 17.74 15.12 14.81
C ARG A 289 16.86 16.34 14.75
N TYR A 290 15.56 16.11 14.75
CA TYR A 290 14.55 17.15 14.65
C TYR A 290 13.55 16.99 15.77
N LEU A 291 13.26 18.08 16.49
CA LEU A 291 12.29 18.13 17.56
C LEU A 291 11.02 18.79 17.04
N PRO A 292 9.98 18.02 16.71
CA PRO A 292 8.69 18.58 16.35
C PRO A 292 8.07 19.30 17.55
N LEU A 293 7.65 20.54 17.35
CA LEU A 293 6.93 21.31 18.37
C LEU A 293 5.45 20.92 18.43
N ASP A 294 4.92 20.37 17.34
CA ASP A 294 3.49 20.11 17.11
C ASP A 294 3.22 18.79 16.36
N LEU A 295 4.04 17.75 16.58
CA LEU A 295 3.78 16.44 15.95
C LEU A 295 2.40 15.91 16.34
N ASP A 296 1.55 15.68 15.35
CA ASP A 296 0.22 15.08 15.52
C ASP A 296 0.33 13.75 16.28
N GLU A 297 -0.63 13.49 17.17
CA GLU A 297 -0.67 12.28 17.98
C GLU A 297 -0.71 11.01 17.13
N ALA A 298 -1.32 11.08 15.94
CA ALA A 298 -1.34 9.97 14.98
C ALA A 298 0.06 9.50 14.56
N TYR A 299 1.06 10.39 14.61
CA TYR A 299 2.45 10.08 14.24
C TYR A 299 3.35 9.80 15.45
N ARG A 300 2.84 9.89 16.68
CA ARG A 300 3.59 9.65 17.93
C ARG A 300 3.70 8.15 18.23
N VAL A 301 4.26 7.40 17.30
CA VAL A 301 4.49 5.97 17.43
C VAL A 301 5.98 5.71 17.35
N ASP A 302 6.54 5.13 18.40
CA ASP A 302 7.96 4.80 18.44
C ASP A 302 8.31 3.81 17.34
N GLY A 303 9.33 4.14 16.55
CA GLY A 303 9.75 3.38 15.37
C GLY A 303 9.03 3.74 14.07
N MET A 304 8.02 4.63 14.07
CA MET A 304 7.32 5.01 12.85
C MET A 304 8.26 5.70 11.87
N ARG A 305 8.38 5.17 10.64
CA ARG A 305 9.09 5.86 9.56
C ARG A 305 8.15 6.78 8.81
N LEU A 306 8.61 7.98 8.50
CA LEU A 306 7.84 8.98 7.76
C LEU A 306 8.73 9.91 6.95
N THR A 307 8.17 10.50 5.91
CA THR A 307 8.73 11.70 5.27
C THR A 307 7.99 12.89 5.83
N PHE A 308 8.71 13.92 6.26
CA PHE A 308 8.14 15.15 6.77
C PHE A 308 8.67 16.36 6.02
N VAL A 309 7.85 17.40 6.00
CA VAL A 309 8.22 18.77 5.67
C VAL A 309 7.98 19.60 6.92
N GLY A 310 9.00 20.31 7.38
CA GLY A 310 8.89 21.22 8.52
C GLY A 310 9.65 22.51 8.31
N GLU A 311 9.30 23.53 9.09
CA GLU A 311 10.04 24.79 9.15
C GLU A 311 10.86 24.87 10.43
N ALA A 312 12.14 25.26 10.31
CA ALA A 312 13.02 25.40 11.45
C ALA A 312 12.60 26.58 12.34
N ALA A 313 12.22 26.28 13.58
CA ALA A 313 11.82 27.26 14.58
C ALA A 313 13.06 27.84 15.29
N ARG A 314 13.81 28.69 14.57
CA ARG A 314 15.14 29.19 14.96
C ARG A 314 15.20 29.97 16.28
N ASP A 315 14.11 30.66 16.63
CA ASP A 315 14.03 31.50 17.82
C ASP A 315 13.32 30.82 18.98
N THR A 316 13.09 29.50 18.87
CA THR A 316 12.43 28.71 19.91
C THR A 316 13.44 28.01 20.80
N ALA A 317 13.46 28.39 22.09
CA ALA A 317 14.21 27.67 23.11
C ALA A 317 13.38 26.48 23.63
N THR A 318 13.92 25.27 23.49
CA THR A 318 13.28 24.05 23.99
C THR A 318 13.96 23.55 25.25
N ILE A 319 13.18 22.94 26.15
CA ILE A 319 13.70 22.40 27.41
C ILE A 319 14.51 21.13 27.11
N GLN A 320 14.08 20.36 26.11
CA GLN A 320 14.66 19.08 25.72
C GLN A 320 16.11 19.19 25.23
N GLN A 321 16.53 20.37 24.73
CA GLN A 321 17.87 20.62 24.16
C GLN A 321 18.32 19.51 23.18
N TRP A 322 17.38 18.95 22.43
CA TRP A 322 17.60 17.80 21.56
C TRP A 322 17.15 18.12 20.14
N GLY A 323 18.07 18.02 19.18
CA GLY A 323 17.79 18.27 17.77
C GLY A 323 17.44 19.72 17.44
N THR A 324 17.13 19.96 16.16
CA THR A 324 16.63 21.25 15.65
C THR A 324 15.12 21.33 15.87
N PRO A 325 14.60 22.34 16.59
CA PRO A 325 13.16 22.54 16.73
C PRO A 325 12.51 22.84 15.37
N ILE A 326 11.42 22.16 15.06
CA ILE A 326 10.66 22.37 13.82
C ILE A 326 9.15 22.44 14.09
N GLU A 327 8.45 23.24 13.29
CA GLU A 327 7.00 23.15 13.12
C GLU A 327 6.71 22.24 11.92
N VAL A 328 5.88 21.21 12.11
CA VAL A 328 5.59 20.22 11.06
C VAL A 328 4.54 20.80 10.11
N ILE A 329 4.93 21.05 8.86
CA ILE A 329 4.03 21.58 7.83
C ILE A 329 3.23 20.45 7.19
N ALA A 330 3.90 19.33 6.88
CA ALA A 330 3.26 18.19 6.25
C ALA A 330 4.00 16.89 6.59
N VAL A 331 3.27 15.78 6.54
CA VAL A 331 3.82 14.42 6.55
C VAL A 331 3.41 13.77 5.23
N PRO A 332 4.17 13.97 4.14
CA PRO A 332 3.73 13.53 2.82
C PRO A 332 3.66 12.01 2.66
N TRP A 333 4.36 11.26 3.51
CA TRP A 333 4.41 9.80 3.47
C TRP A 333 4.65 9.22 4.86
N ILE A 334 4.09 8.04 5.13
CA ILE A 334 4.32 7.22 6.33
C ILE A 334 4.56 5.76 5.90
N SER A 335 5.42 5.04 6.62
CA SER A 335 5.62 3.61 6.39
C SER A 335 4.42 2.82 6.90
N ALA A 336 3.91 1.90 6.10
CA ALA A 336 2.83 0.99 6.52
C ALA A 336 3.27 -0.01 7.60
N ALA A 337 4.56 -0.18 7.86
CA ALA A 337 5.10 -1.21 8.75
C ALA A 337 4.98 -0.88 10.25
N CYS A 338 4.79 0.38 10.64
CA CYS A 338 4.86 0.81 12.05
C CYS A 338 3.56 1.43 12.59
N GLY A 339 2.45 1.31 11.85
CA GLY A 339 1.12 1.65 12.38
C GLY A 339 0.20 0.48 12.12
N GLY A 340 -0.31 -0.16 13.17
CA GLY A 340 -1.49 -1.00 13.02
C GLY A 340 -2.60 -0.14 12.40
N ASN A 341 -2.89 -0.34 11.12
CA ASN A 341 -3.95 0.31 10.34
C ASN A 341 -4.25 1.78 10.69
N VAL A 342 -3.24 2.65 10.83
CA VAL A 342 -3.45 4.10 10.86
C VAL A 342 -3.17 4.64 9.47
N GLY A 343 -4.23 4.76 8.68
CA GLY A 343 -4.18 5.21 7.29
C GLY A 343 -5.46 4.95 6.51
N ILE A 344 -6.29 4.02 6.95
CA ILE A 344 -7.70 3.97 6.54
C ILE A 344 -8.47 4.66 7.66
N ALA A 345 -8.96 5.87 7.42
CA ALA A 345 -9.95 6.47 8.31
C ALA A 345 -11.07 5.45 8.48
N ASN A 346 -11.38 5.06 9.73
CA ASN A 346 -12.39 4.05 10.01
C ASN A 346 -13.68 4.48 9.26
N PRO A 347 -14.13 3.72 8.23
CA PRO A 347 -15.26 4.12 7.39
C PRO A 347 -16.51 4.45 8.20
N ALA A 348 -16.72 3.71 9.30
CA ALA A 348 -17.81 3.95 10.23
C ALA A 348 -17.67 5.27 11.02
N ALA A 349 -16.45 5.67 11.37
CA ALA A 349 -16.18 6.93 12.06
C ALA A 349 -16.39 8.14 11.13
N VAL A 350 -15.89 8.03 9.89
CA VAL A 350 -16.08 9.06 8.85
C VAL A 350 -17.56 9.24 8.56
N TRP A 351 -18.27 8.14 8.31
CA TRP A 351 -19.70 8.16 8.02
C TRP A 351 -20.53 8.77 9.16
N CYS A 352 -20.25 8.39 10.41
CA CYS A 352 -20.92 8.99 11.57
C CYS A 352 -20.74 10.53 11.59
N THR A 353 -19.52 11.01 11.35
CA THR A 353 -19.20 12.44 11.37
C THR A 353 -19.83 13.19 10.19
N GLU A 354 -19.83 12.59 8.98
CA GLU A 354 -20.45 13.16 7.78
C GLU A 354 -21.97 13.32 7.90
N GLN A 355 -22.65 12.39 8.60
CA GLN A 355 -24.08 12.50 8.90
C GLN A 355 -24.39 13.52 10.00
N GLY A 356 -23.37 14.24 10.51
CA GLY A 356 -23.51 15.26 11.52
C GLY A 356 -23.70 14.71 12.94
N HIS A 357 -23.28 13.47 13.18
CA HIS A 357 -23.31 12.83 14.49
C HIS A 357 -21.94 12.91 15.17
N THR A 358 -21.91 12.72 16.49
CA THR A 358 -20.65 12.74 17.26
C THR A 358 -20.09 11.32 17.33
N TYR A 359 -18.82 11.16 16.96
CA TYR A 359 -18.12 9.87 17.07
C TYR A 359 -17.26 9.84 18.34
N GLU A 360 -17.33 8.73 19.08
CA GLU A 360 -16.56 8.50 20.30
C GLU A 360 -15.95 7.09 20.28
N ILE A 361 -14.70 6.95 20.71
CA ILE A 361 -14.05 5.65 20.89
C ILE A 361 -14.18 5.25 22.37
N ARG A 362 -14.75 4.07 22.62
CA ARG A 362 -14.91 3.49 23.97
C ARG A 362 -14.09 2.24 24.13
N LYS A 363 -13.69 1.96 25.38
CA LYS A 363 -12.93 0.76 25.77
C LYS A 363 -13.81 -0.26 26.45
N ASN A 364 -13.72 -1.50 26.00
CA ASN A 364 -14.26 -2.65 26.69
C ASN A 364 -13.39 -3.03 27.90
N PRO A 365 -13.93 -3.81 28.86
CA PRO A 365 -13.18 -4.27 30.03
C PRO A 365 -11.96 -5.16 29.70
N ASP A 366 -11.93 -5.75 28.50
CA ASP A 366 -10.81 -6.55 27.97
C ASP A 366 -9.73 -5.71 27.29
N GLY A 367 -9.91 -4.37 27.24
CA GLY A 367 -8.98 -3.44 26.61
C GLY A 367 -9.21 -3.23 25.12
N SER A 368 -10.17 -3.94 24.48
CA SER A 368 -10.54 -3.69 23.09
C SER A 368 -11.27 -2.35 22.95
N GLU A 369 -10.99 -1.62 21.87
CA GLU A 369 -11.66 -0.35 21.55
C GLU A 369 -12.76 -0.56 20.51
N TYR A 370 -13.87 0.16 20.65
CA TYR A 370 -14.96 0.18 19.68
C TYR A 370 -15.49 1.61 19.48
N GLY A 371 -15.98 1.89 18.27
CA GLY A 371 -16.49 3.20 17.91
C GLY A 371 -18.00 3.31 18.12
N VAL A 372 -18.46 4.41 18.71
CA VAL A 372 -19.87 4.70 18.96
C VAL A 372 -20.27 5.98 18.25
N CYS A 373 -21.41 5.94 17.56
CA CYS A 373 -22.04 7.09 16.95
C CYS A 373 -23.17 7.61 17.86
N ILE A 374 -23.07 8.88 18.26
CA ILE A 374 -23.99 9.54 19.18
C ILE A 374 -24.85 10.52 18.38
N PHE A 375 -26.16 10.25 18.37
CA PHE A 375 -27.16 11.02 17.63
C PHE A 375 -27.62 12.25 18.43
N ALA A 376 -28.11 13.28 17.74
CA ALA A 376 -28.55 14.53 18.36
C ALA A 376 -29.72 14.39 19.36
N ASN A 377 -30.47 13.30 19.29
CA ASN A 377 -31.54 12.92 20.23
C ASN A 377 -31.00 12.20 21.49
N GLY A 378 -29.68 11.98 21.59
CA GLY A 378 -29.02 11.27 22.68
C GLY A 378 -29.04 9.75 22.58
N THR A 379 -29.56 9.17 21.49
CA THR A 379 -29.38 7.73 21.24
C THR A 379 -27.95 7.44 20.79
N GLU A 380 -27.47 6.24 21.10
CA GLU A 380 -26.13 5.80 20.76
C GLU A 380 -26.22 4.46 20.01
N MET A 381 -25.34 4.26 19.04
CA MET A 381 -25.24 3.01 18.31
C MET A 381 -23.78 2.72 17.98
N ASP A 382 -23.42 1.43 17.89
CA ASP A 382 -22.13 1.04 17.37
C ASP A 382 -21.95 1.63 15.96
N ALA A 383 -20.80 2.26 15.72
CA ALA A 383 -20.56 3.01 14.50
C ALA A 383 -20.59 2.10 13.26
N TRP A 384 -20.14 0.85 13.38
CA TRP A 384 -20.18 -0.12 12.29
C TRP A 384 -21.59 -0.65 12.05
N ASP A 385 -22.40 -0.81 13.10
CA ASP A 385 -23.83 -1.15 12.94
C ASP A 385 -24.61 -0.03 12.25
N TYR A 386 -24.31 1.22 12.58
CA TYR A 386 -24.89 2.37 11.88
C TYR A 386 -24.47 2.43 10.42
N TYR A 387 -23.18 2.26 10.16
CA TYR A 387 -22.63 2.22 8.81
C TYR A 387 -23.32 1.15 7.95
N ARG A 388 -23.38 -0.11 8.41
CA ARG A 388 -24.02 -1.22 7.67
C ARG A 388 -25.51 -1.05 7.40
N GLN A 389 -26.21 -0.27 8.24
CA GLN A 389 -27.65 -0.03 8.06
C GLN A 389 -27.95 1.11 7.09
N THR A 390 -27.00 2.01 6.86
CA THR A 390 -27.26 3.29 6.19
C THR A 390 -26.34 3.56 4.98
N HIS A 391 -25.37 2.67 4.75
CA HIS A 391 -24.48 2.63 3.61
C HIS A 391 -24.68 1.29 2.88
#